data_AF-A0A1Y6BTB7-F1
#
_entry.id   AF-A0A1Y6BTB7-F1
#
_cell.length_a   1.000
_cell.length_b   1.000
_cell.length_c   1.000
_cell.angle_alpha   90.00
_cell.angle_beta   90.00
_cell.angle_gamma   90.00
#
_symmetry.space_group_name_H-M   'P 1'
#
loop_
_entity.id
_entity.type
_entity.pdbx_description
1 polymer ?
#
loop_
_entity_poly.entity_id
_entity_poly.type
_entity_poly.pdbx_seq_one_letter_code
_entity_poly.pdbx_strand_id
1 'polypeptide(L)'
;MSNYRKWLLNEVELWCNQGLISSEQARQIAALYPYNAETNWGKIIFAGVGAVIFGLGIILVLAYNWEFMHRLLKLAVVLSSVAIAHGIGFYYSRSASPHQRIGESLHLLGTMLFGAGIWLVAQVYHIDEHYPNAFFIWAMGAMVLAWVLPSISHTLLALLLVFLWHWYEVFDFHGLNQSAIWLVLVGILPIAWTMRARGPLFLACCLIIFSYSTTYFLIAEDNEQTLVGVIMSLSATMVVGSHIAGQSLFPQSENIFRLVGVAVFAVLLFIYSFSEFDAPYFSVPLSGISASTWGYYSLPTLLLSVALILVFTRYPNTLTDKLDKLEIVLVSGASYLAFFSAFSVFGLYGIVWVLFSVLYLVYSILLIYRGARLQRWQSTTLGGLMLSAYTFARFIDLFESLLLRGLAFLVVGAMLFAIGIYYSKQKQIAEQQGGDYEHQ
;
A
#
# COMPACT_ATOMS: atom_id res chain seq x y z
N MET A 1 -7.12 -19.25 22.10
CA MET A 1 -5.82 -19.08 22.80
C MET A 1 -5.99 -18.87 24.31
N SER A 2 -7.02 -18.17 24.80
CA SER A 2 -7.24 -17.95 26.24
C SER A 2 -7.48 -19.24 27.05
N ASN A 3 -8.25 -20.19 26.50
CA ASN A 3 -8.51 -21.49 27.15
C ASN A 3 -7.23 -22.31 27.37
N TYR A 4 -6.29 -22.31 26.42
CA TYR A 4 -5.02 -23.03 26.53
C TYR A 4 -4.13 -22.47 27.64
N ARG A 5 -4.05 -21.13 27.75
CA ARG A 5 -3.28 -20.48 28.81
C ARG A 5 -3.89 -20.75 30.19
N LYS A 6 -5.22 -20.68 30.31
CA LYS A 6 -5.93 -20.98 31.57
C LYS A 6 -5.64 -22.40 32.03
N TRP A 7 -5.75 -23.36 31.11
CA TRP A 7 -5.39 -24.75 31.38
C TRP A 7 -3.93 -24.88 31.82
N LEU A 8 -2.99 -24.29 31.07
CA LEU A 8 -1.56 -24.35 31.38
C LEU A 8 -1.22 -23.77 32.75
N LEU A 9 -1.81 -22.62 33.13
CA LEU A 9 -1.56 -22.01 34.44
C LEU A 9 -2.10 -22.85 35.58
N ASN A 10 -3.25 -23.51 35.38
CA ASN A 10 -3.78 -24.45 36.36
C ASN A 10 -2.88 -25.68 36.51
N GLU A 11 -2.33 -26.21 35.42
CA GLU A 11 -1.36 -27.32 35.47
C GLU A 11 -0.05 -26.91 36.15
N VAL A 12 0.48 -25.73 35.85
CA VAL A 12 1.68 -25.19 36.50
C VAL A 12 1.47 -25.04 38.01
N GLU A 13 0.29 -24.59 38.44
CA GLU A 13 -0.08 -24.52 39.86
C GLU A 13 -0.18 -25.91 40.48
N LEU A 14 -0.77 -26.88 39.77
CA LEU A 14 -0.87 -28.27 40.19
C LEU A 14 0.51 -28.92 40.37
N TRP A 15 1.43 -28.72 39.43
CA TRP A 15 2.80 -29.24 39.47
C TRP A 15 3.62 -28.60 40.59
N CYS A 16 3.40 -27.31 40.87
CA CYS A 16 4.01 -26.64 42.00
C CYS A 16 3.50 -27.23 43.34
N ASN A 17 2.19 -27.49 43.46
CA ASN A 17 1.59 -28.09 44.65
C ASN A 17 2.01 -29.55 44.85
N GLN A 18 2.27 -30.29 43.77
CA GLN A 18 2.81 -31.65 43.82
C GLN A 18 4.32 -31.69 44.09
N GLY A 19 4.99 -30.54 44.18
CA GLY A 19 6.44 -30.47 44.41
C GLY A 19 7.29 -30.87 43.21
N LEU A 20 6.70 -31.01 42.02
CA LEU A 20 7.42 -31.35 40.78
C LEU A 20 8.25 -30.17 40.26
N ILE A 21 7.81 -28.94 40.54
CA ILE A 21 8.50 -27.71 40.18
C ILE A 21 8.51 -26.72 41.36
N SER A 22 9.52 -25.85 41.41
CA SER A 22 9.59 -24.78 42.41
C SER A 22 8.70 -23.58 42.04
N SER A 23 8.36 -22.76 43.04
CA SER A 23 7.59 -21.52 42.84
C SER A 23 8.31 -20.48 41.96
N GLU A 24 9.64 -20.60 41.86
CA GLU A 24 10.47 -19.80 40.95
C GLU A 24 10.28 -20.27 39.49
N GLN A 25 10.35 -21.59 39.26
CA GLN A 25 10.14 -22.20 37.95
C GLN A 25 8.71 -21.99 37.44
N ALA A 26 7.71 -22.11 38.31
CA ALA A 26 6.32 -21.82 37.97
C ALA A 26 6.14 -20.38 37.45
N ARG A 27 6.82 -19.39 38.07
CA ARG A 27 6.81 -17.99 37.60
C ARG A 27 7.51 -17.82 36.26
N GLN A 28 8.64 -18.48 36.05
CA GLN A 28 9.36 -18.42 34.77
C GLN A 28 8.52 -19.02 33.62
N ILE A 29 7.86 -20.15 33.85
CA ILE A 29 6.98 -20.79 32.86
C ILE A 29 5.78 -19.89 32.56
N ALA A 30 5.13 -19.32 33.57
CA ALA A 30 4.00 -18.40 33.37
C ALA A 30 4.39 -17.14 32.58
N ALA A 31 5.63 -16.66 32.73
CA ALA A 31 6.15 -15.50 32.01
C ALA A 31 6.38 -15.76 30.51
N LEU A 32 6.57 -17.01 30.08
CA LEU A 32 6.67 -17.39 28.67
C LEU A 32 5.34 -17.26 27.93
N TYR A 33 4.22 -17.21 28.66
CA TYR A 33 2.87 -17.11 28.12
C TYR A 33 2.15 -15.84 28.64
N PRO A 34 2.56 -14.64 28.20
CA PRO A 34 1.94 -13.39 28.63
C PRO A 34 0.44 -13.35 28.30
N TYR A 35 -0.34 -12.77 29.21
CA TYR A 35 -1.78 -12.58 29.00
C TYR A 35 -2.00 -11.47 27.98
N ASN A 36 -2.40 -11.84 26.77
CA ASN A 36 -3.05 -10.89 25.88
C ASN A 36 -4.49 -10.75 26.37
N ALA A 37 -4.79 -9.65 27.07
CA ALA A 37 -6.14 -9.37 27.53
C ALA A 37 -7.13 -9.52 26.39
N GLU A 38 -8.14 -10.38 26.56
CA GLU A 38 -9.23 -10.47 25.59
C GLU A 38 -9.86 -9.09 25.46
N THR A 39 -9.87 -8.57 24.23
CA THR A 39 -10.54 -7.33 23.87
C THR A 39 -12.00 -7.46 24.28
N ASN A 40 -12.42 -6.71 25.32
CA ASN A 40 -13.80 -6.75 25.79
C ASN A 40 -14.69 -5.99 24.80
N TRP A 41 -15.11 -6.68 23.75
CA TRP A 41 -15.93 -6.13 22.67
C TRP A 41 -17.21 -5.49 23.18
N GLY A 42 -17.83 -6.04 24.23
CA GLY A 42 -19.00 -5.43 24.87
C GLY A 42 -18.70 -4.02 25.39
N LYS A 43 -17.61 -3.84 26.15
CA LYS A 43 -17.17 -2.52 26.61
C LYS A 43 -16.89 -1.57 25.46
N ILE A 44 -16.22 -2.04 24.39
CA ILE A 44 -15.91 -1.22 23.22
C ILE A 44 -17.18 -0.79 22.49
N ILE A 45 -18.12 -1.71 22.27
CA ILE A 45 -19.39 -1.44 21.59
C ILE A 45 -20.22 -0.44 22.40
N PHE A 46 -20.42 -0.69 23.70
CA PHE A 46 -21.20 0.23 24.54
C PHE A 46 -20.52 1.60 24.69
N ALA A 47 -19.19 1.64 24.82
CA ALA A 47 -18.45 2.91 24.82
C ALA A 47 -18.59 3.63 23.48
N GLY A 48 -18.52 2.92 22.36
CA GLY A 48 -18.69 3.47 21.02
C GLY A 48 -20.09 4.02 20.79
N VAL A 49 -21.13 3.23 21.09
CA VAL A 49 -22.54 3.66 20.99
C VAL A 49 -22.81 4.85 21.91
N GLY A 50 -22.33 4.80 23.16
CA GLY A 50 -22.46 5.91 24.11
C GLY A 50 -21.77 7.18 23.61
N ALA A 51 -20.57 7.07 23.06
CA ALA A 51 -19.84 8.20 22.49
C ALA A 51 -20.57 8.80 21.27
N VAL A 52 -21.14 7.97 20.39
CA VAL A 52 -21.93 8.43 19.23
C VAL A 52 -23.19 9.16 19.68
N ILE A 53 -23.99 8.57 20.58
CA ILE A 53 -25.22 9.20 21.09
C ILE A 53 -24.89 10.51 21.81
N PHE A 54 -23.86 10.51 22.65
CA PHE A 54 -23.42 11.71 23.36
C PHE A 54 -22.93 12.81 22.40
N GLY A 55 -22.12 12.44 21.40
CA GLY A 55 -21.67 13.34 20.35
C GLY A 55 -22.81 13.93 19.54
N LEU A 56 -23.80 13.11 19.14
CA LEU A 56 -25.02 13.57 18.48
C LEU A 56 -25.81 14.54 19.35
N GLY A 57 -25.95 14.26 20.65
CA GLY A 57 -26.59 15.16 21.60
C GLY A 57 -25.91 16.53 21.65
N ILE A 58 -24.57 16.55 21.72
CA ILE A 58 -23.79 17.81 21.67
C ILE A 58 -24.05 18.55 20.35
N ILE A 59 -23.99 17.86 19.21
CA ILE A 59 -24.23 18.46 17.89
C ILE A 59 -25.63 19.06 17.83
N LEU A 60 -26.66 18.36 18.31
CA LEU A 60 -28.04 18.86 18.31
C LEU A 60 -28.22 20.10 19.18
N VAL A 61 -27.63 20.11 20.38
CA VAL A 61 -27.67 21.28 21.27
C VAL A 61 -26.96 22.47 20.65
N LEU A 62 -25.79 22.25 20.03
CA LEU A 62 -25.06 23.28 19.30
C LEU A 62 -25.86 23.79 18.11
N ALA A 63 -26.43 22.90 17.29
CA ALA A 63 -27.23 23.23 16.13
C ALA A 63 -28.47 24.06 16.49
N TYR A 64 -29.20 23.68 17.55
CA TYR A 64 -30.36 24.43 18.03
C TYR A 64 -30.02 25.88 18.40
N ASN A 65 -28.86 26.09 19.03
CA ASN A 65 -28.42 27.43 19.43
C ASN A 65 -27.63 28.16 18.33
N TRP A 66 -27.25 27.48 17.24
CA TRP A 66 -26.27 27.98 16.27
C TRP A 66 -26.70 29.26 15.58
N GLU A 67 -27.98 29.38 15.20
CA GLU A 67 -28.48 30.57 14.52
C GLU A 67 -28.41 31.84 15.38
N PHE A 68 -28.58 31.69 16.71
CA PHE A 68 -28.58 32.80 17.65
C PHE A 68 -27.18 33.20 18.16
N MET A 69 -26.14 32.37 17.92
CA MET A 69 -24.79 32.67 18.37
C MET A 69 -24.12 33.76 17.53
N HIS A 70 -23.51 34.75 18.18
CA HIS A 70 -22.65 35.72 17.51
C HIS A 70 -21.42 35.03 16.88
N ARG A 71 -20.92 35.57 15.75
CA ARG A 71 -19.81 34.96 14.98
C ARG A 71 -18.56 34.66 15.83
N LEU A 72 -18.18 35.56 16.73
CA LEU A 72 -17.05 35.38 17.64
C LEU A 72 -17.25 34.20 18.60
N LEU A 73 -18.48 33.97 19.07
CA LEU A 73 -18.79 32.86 19.97
C LEU A 73 -18.70 31.53 19.22
N LYS A 74 -19.19 31.46 17.99
CA LYS A 74 -19.04 30.28 17.12
C LYS A 74 -17.56 29.92 16.93
N LEU A 75 -16.73 30.91 16.61
CA LEU A 75 -15.30 30.73 16.47
C LEU A 75 -14.64 30.28 17.78
N ALA A 76 -15.01 30.89 18.92
CA ALA A 76 -14.51 30.51 20.22
C ALA A 76 -14.88 29.06 20.58
N VAL A 77 -16.10 28.60 20.27
CA VAL A 77 -16.53 27.20 20.47
C VAL A 77 -15.69 26.24 19.62
N VAL A 78 -15.49 26.55 18.34
CA VAL A 78 -14.66 25.73 17.44
C VAL A 78 -13.21 25.65 17.96
N LEU A 79 -12.57 26.80 18.20
CA LEU A 79 -11.17 26.84 18.65
C LEU A 79 -10.98 26.22 20.03
N SER A 80 -11.89 26.46 20.97
CA SER A 80 -11.82 25.85 22.31
C SER A 80 -12.01 24.34 22.25
N SER A 81 -12.86 23.81 21.37
CA SER A 81 -13.02 22.36 21.21
C SER A 81 -11.72 21.67 20.78
N VAL A 82 -11.01 22.26 19.81
CA VAL A 82 -9.70 21.79 19.34
C VAL A 82 -8.66 21.90 20.45
N ALA A 83 -8.59 23.05 21.12
CA ALA A 83 -7.65 23.30 22.21
C ALA A 83 -7.87 22.36 23.41
N ILE A 84 -9.12 22.11 23.79
CA ILE A 84 -9.48 21.20 24.88
C ILE A 84 -9.12 19.77 24.51
N ALA A 85 -9.46 19.31 23.29
CA ALA A 85 -9.13 17.95 22.85
C ALA A 85 -7.62 17.69 22.88
N HIS A 86 -6.81 18.59 22.29
CA HIS A 86 -5.36 18.47 22.33
C HIS A 86 -4.77 18.71 23.72
N GLY A 87 -5.33 19.60 24.54
CA GLY A 87 -4.86 19.88 25.90
C GLY A 87 -5.05 18.68 26.84
N ILE A 88 -6.22 18.05 26.79
CA ILE A 88 -6.49 16.82 27.55
C ILE A 88 -5.66 15.66 26.96
N GLY A 89 -5.53 15.59 25.63
CA GLY A 89 -4.66 14.62 24.96
C GLY A 89 -3.21 14.71 25.44
N PHE A 90 -2.69 15.93 25.55
CA PHE A 90 -1.34 16.20 26.04
C PHE A 90 -1.17 15.80 27.51
N TYR A 91 -2.17 16.09 28.35
CA TYR A 91 -2.17 15.67 29.75
C TYR A 91 -2.05 14.15 29.90
N TYR A 92 -2.81 13.37 29.12
CA TYR A 92 -2.76 11.90 29.15
C TYR A 92 -1.57 11.28 28.39
N SER A 93 -0.90 12.04 27.53
CA SER A 93 0.27 11.59 26.76
C SER A 93 1.60 11.68 27.52
N ARG A 94 1.59 12.12 28.79
CA ARG A 94 2.79 12.17 29.64
C ARG A 94 3.30 10.75 29.94
N SER A 95 4.63 10.58 29.90
CA SER A 95 5.36 9.30 29.93
C SER A 95 5.04 8.35 31.10
N ALA A 96 4.44 8.85 32.19
CA ALA A 96 4.05 8.04 33.36
C ALA A 96 2.56 7.64 33.38
N SER A 97 1.77 8.04 32.38
CA SER A 97 0.32 7.78 32.35
C SER A 97 0.02 6.37 31.86
N PRO A 98 -0.76 5.55 32.60
CA PRO A 98 -1.22 4.25 32.13
C PRO A 98 -2.23 4.36 30.96
N HIS A 99 -2.65 5.58 30.60
CA HIS A 99 -3.71 5.87 29.65
C HIS A 99 -3.22 6.53 28.35
N GLN A 100 -1.97 6.28 27.94
CA GLN A 100 -1.36 6.93 26.77
C GLN A 100 -2.19 6.79 25.47
N ARG A 101 -2.92 5.67 25.30
CA ARG A 101 -3.84 5.45 24.16
C ARG A 101 -5.02 6.44 24.14
N ILE A 102 -5.50 6.86 25.32
CA ILE A 102 -6.53 7.90 25.43
C ILE A 102 -5.95 9.24 24.97
N GLY A 103 -4.70 9.53 25.34
CA GLY A 103 -3.97 10.71 24.85
C GLY A 103 -3.91 10.77 23.31
N GLU A 104 -3.46 9.69 22.67
CA GLU A 104 -3.42 9.59 21.20
C GLU A 104 -4.80 9.76 20.57
N SER A 105 -5.83 9.12 21.13
CA SER A 105 -7.21 9.21 20.65
C SER A 105 -7.77 10.63 20.75
N LEU A 106 -7.45 11.35 21.83
CA LEU A 106 -7.85 12.74 22.02
C LEU A 106 -7.11 13.71 21.09
N HIS A 107 -5.83 13.45 20.80
CA HIS A 107 -5.13 14.19 19.76
C HIS A 107 -5.77 13.96 18.39
N LEU A 108 -6.09 12.71 18.04
CA LEU A 108 -6.77 12.41 16.79
C LEU A 108 -8.14 13.08 16.71
N LEU A 109 -8.91 13.05 17.80
CA LEU A 109 -10.17 13.78 17.92
C LEU A 109 -9.97 15.28 17.71
N GLY A 110 -8.94 15.88 18.32
CA GLY A 110 -8.59 17.28 18.12
C GLY A 110 -8.30 17.61 16.65
N THR A 111 -7.59 16.74 15.93
CA THR A 111 -7.35 16.90 14.50
C THR A 111 -8.63 16.74 13.67
N MET A 112 -9.55 15.86 14.06
CA MET A 112 -10.87 15.76 13.41
C MET A 112 -11.73 17.01 13.65
N LEU A 113 -11.72 17.53 14.89
CA LEU A 113 -12.40 18.78 15.25
C LEU A 113 -11.79 19.98 14.51
N PHE A 114 -10.48 19.97 14.27
CA PHE A 114 -9.82 20.97 13.44
C PHE A 114 -10.38 20.95 12.00
N GLY A 115 -10.47 19.77 11.38
CA GLY A 115 -11.07 19.61 10.05
C GLY A 115 -12.52 20.06 9.99
N ALA A 116 -13.35 19.64 10.95
CA ALA A 116 -14.73 20.10 11.06
C ALA A 116 -14.81 21.62 11.28
N GLY A 117 -13.87 22.17 12.05
CA GLY A 117 -13.73 23.59 12.31
C GLY A 117 -13.46 24.41 11.04
N ILE A 118 -12.66 23.89 10.10
CA ILE A 118 -12.44 24.54 8.80
C ILE A 118 -13.77 24.75 8.08
N TRP A 119 -14.62 23.72 8.00
CA TRP A 119 -15.93 23.84 7.36
C TRP A 119 -16.92 24.73 8.10
N LEU A 120 -16.94 24.67 9.42
CA LEU A 120 -17.78 25.57 10.21
C LEU A 120 -17.36 27.03 10.05
N VAL A 121 -16.05 27.31 10.02
CA VAL A 121 -15.54 28.66 9.77
C VAL A 121 -15.88 29.11 8.35
N ALA A 122 -15.70 28.25 7.34
CA ALA A 122 -16.09 28.55 5.97
C ALA A 122 -17.59 28.91 5.88
N GLN A 123 -18.46 28.14 6.53
CA GLN A 123 -19.89 28.43 6.59
C GLN A 123 -20.20 29.76 7.30
N VAL A 124 -19.60 30.02 8.47
CA VAL A 124 -19.87 31.24 9.26
C VAL A 124 -19.48 32.50 8.50
N TYR A 125 -18.39 32.44 7.73
CA TYR A 125 -17.87 33.57 6.96
C TYR A 125 -18.30 33.58 5.50
N HIS A 126 -19.13 32.62 5.07
CA HIS A 126 -19.58 32.48 3.68
C HIS A 126 -18.39 32.43 2.70
N ILE A 127 -17.37 31.65 3.06
CA ILE A 127 -16.20 31.42 2.21
C ILE A 127 -16.59 30.38 1.17
N ASP A 128 -16.95 30.86 -0.02
CA ASP A 128 -17.23 30.04 -1.21
C ASP A 128 -15.95 29.86 -2.05
N GLU A 129 -14.87 29.42 -1.40
CA GLU A 129 -13.55 29.22 -2.04
C GLU A 129 -13.40 27.79 -2.58
N HIS A 130 -12.35 27.58 -3.36
CA HIS A 130 -11.79 26.30 -3.80
C HIS A 130 -11.69 25.29 -2.64
N TYR A 131 -12.74 24.47 -2.49
CA TYR A 131 -12.93 23.58 -1.35
C TYR A 131 -11.79 22.55 -1.14
N PRO A 132 -11.02 22.09 -2.16
CA PRO A 132 -9.87 21.21 -1.93
C PRO A 132 -8.84 21.79 -0.96
N ASN A 133 -8.73 23.12 -0.86
CA ASN A 133 -7.84 23.80 0.08
C ASN A 133 -8.10 23.41 1.54
N ALA A 134 -9.33 23.11 1.92
CA ALA A 134 -9.65 22.67 3.27
C ALA A 134 -9.02 21.31 3.60
N PHE A 135 -9.03 20.36 2.65
CA PHE A 135 -8.35 19.07 2.82
C PHE A 135 -6.83 19.25 2.90
N PHE A 136 -6.25 20.17 2.13
CA PHE A 136 -4.83 20.50 2.22
C PHE A 136 -4.46 21.06 3.60
N ILE A 137 -5.17 22.08 4.09
CA ILE A 137 -4.91 22.69 5.41
C ILE A 137 -5.09 21.63 6.52
N TRP A 138 -6.10 20.78 6.40
CA TRP A 138 -6.32 19.69 7.33
C TRP A 138 -5.19 18.65 7.29
N ALA A 139 -4.73 18.26 6.09
CA ALA A 139 -3.60 17.35 5.91
C ALA A 139 -2.32 17.91 6.56
N MET A 140 -2.06 19.21 6.42
CA MET A 140 -0.94 19.87 7.07
C MET A 140 -1.04 19.78 8.60
N GLY A 141 -2.21 20.03 9.18
CA GLY A 141 -2.44 19.87 10.62
C GLY A 141 -2.21 18.44 11.11
N ALA A 142 -2.74 17.45 10.39
CA ALA A 142 -2.54 16.03 10.69
C ALA A 142 -1.06 15.62 10.56
N MET A 143 -0.37 16.12 9.54
CA MET A 143 1.06 15.85 9.30
C MET A 143 1.94 16.47 10.39
N VAL A 144 1.69 17.71 10.79
CA VAL A 144 2.40 18.36 11.91
C VAL A 144 2.27 17.52 13.18
N LEU A 145 1.05 17.04 13.49
CA LEU A 145 0.88 16.16 14.64
C LEU A 145 1.54 14.80 14.45
N ALA A 146 1.54 14.23 13.25
CA ALA A 146 2.29 13.00 12.99
C ALA A 146 3.80 13.15 13.23
N TRP A 147 4.35 14.35 13.02
CA TRP A 147 5.76 14.66 13.34
C TRP A 147 6.00 14.89 14.83
N VAL A 148 5.13 15.66 15.49
CA VAL A 148 5.27 16.00 16.92
C VAL A 148 4.96 14.79 17.81
N LEU A 149 3.95 14.02 17.42
CA LEU A 149 3.47 12.81 18.06
C LEU A 149 3.59 11.70 17.01
N PRO A 150 4.74 11.00 16.90
CA PRO A 150 4.93 9.90 15.94
C PRO A 150 3.87 8.80 16.15
N SER A 151 2.71 9.02 15.54
CA SER A 151 1.44 8.32 15.73
C SER A 151 0.99 7.82 14.37
N ILE A 152 0.81 6.50 14.28
CA ILE A 152 0.37 5.83 13.06
C ILE A 152 -0.98 6.39 12.62
N SER A 153 -1.87 6.68 13.58
CA SER A 153 -3.21 7.21 13.34
C SER A 153 -3.17 8.56 12.61
N HIS A 154 -2.29 9.48 13.03
CA HIS A 154 -2.14 10.78 12.38
C HIS A 154 -1.45 10.66 11.03
N THR A 155 -0.48 9.74 10.87
CA THR A 155 0.14 9.46 9.56
C THR A 155 -0.89 8.94 8.56
N LEU A 156 -1.77 8.03 8.98
CA LEU A 156 -2.87 7.50 8.14
C LEU A 156 -3.88 8.60 7.79
N LEU A 157 -4.26 9.44 8.75
CA LEU A 157 -5.14 10.57 8.51
C LEU A 157 -4.54 11.56 7.52
N ALA A 158 -3.24 11.89 7.66
CA ALA A 158 -2.54 12.75 6.72
C ALA A 158 -2.52 12.15 5.30
N LEU A 159 -2.26 10.85 5.15
CA LEU A 159 -2.31 10.18 3.84
C LEU A 159 -3.71 10.24 3.21
N LEU A 160 -4.76 9.98 4.00
CA LEU A 160 -6.14 10.07 3.54
C LEU A 160 -6.49 11.49 3.08
N LEU A 161 -6.10 12.50 3.84
CA LEU A 161 -6.39 13.90 3.53
C LEU A 161 -5.61 14.40 2.31
N VAL A 162 -4.34 14.00 2.16
CA VAL A 162 -3.57 14.27 0.93
C VAL A 162 -4.21 13.57 -0.27
N PHE A 163 -4.68 12.33 -0.12
CA PHE A 163 -5.42 11.63 -1.16
C PHE A 163 -6.69 12.39 -1.55
N LEU A 164 -7.52 12.79 -0.58
CA LEU A 164 -8.76 13.53 -0.85
C LEU A 164 -8.48 14.88 -1.51
N TRP A 165 -7.49 15.63 -1.00
CA TRP A 165 -7.07 16.88 -1.62
C TRP A 165 -6.64 16.66 -3.07
N HIS A 166 -5.74 15.71 -3.32
CA HIS A 166 -5.26 15.39 -4.66
C HIS A 166 -6.38 14.93 -5.59
N TRP A 167 -7.27 14.07 -5.09
CA TRP A 167 -8.42 13.56 -5.83
C TRP A 167 -9.31 14.70 -6.31
N TYR A 168 -9.76 15.57 -5.40
CA TYR A 168 -10.67 16.64 -5.77
C TYR A 168 -10.00 17.68 -6.67
N GLU A 169 -8.72 18.03 -6.43
CA GLU A 169 -7.98 18.90 -7.35
C GLU A 169 -7.97 18.36 -8.79
N VAL A 170 -7.66 17.08 -8.94
CA VAL A 170 -7.51 16.46 -10.26
C VAL A 170 -8.84 16.21 -10.96
N PHE A 171 -9.83 15.67 -10.25
CA PHE A 171 -11.06 15.17 -10.88
C PHE A 171 -12.20 16.18 -10.91
N ASP A 172 -12.32 17.05 -9.90
CA ASP A 172 -13.40 18.03 -9.85
C ASP A 172 -12.95 19.38 -10.43
N PHE A 173 -11.68 19.76 -10.24
CA PHE A 173 -11.16 21.05 -10.69
C PHE A 173 -10.22 20.96 -11.89
N HIS A 174 -9.86 19.75 -12.35
CA HIS A 174 -8.88 19.53 -13.42
C HIS A 174 -7.56 20.29 -13.19
N GLY A 175 -7.22 20.48 -11.91
CA GLY A 175 -6.06 21.23 -11.45
C GLY A 175 -4.80 20.36 -11.37
N LEU A 176 -3.68 20.91 -11.82
CA LEU A 176 -2.37 20.28 -11.68
C LEU A 176 -1.91 20.31 -10.22
N ASN A 177 -2.04 19.19 -9.50
CA ASN A 177 -1.59 19.08 -8.11
C ASN A 177 -0.30 18.25 -7.95
N GLN A 178 0.83 18.83 -8.38
CA GLN A 178 2.15 18.22 -8.24
C GLN A 178 2.62 18.17 -6.77
N SER A 179 2.09 19.08 -5.95
CA SER A 179 2.46 19.26 -4.54
C SER A 179 2.10 18.06 -3.68
N ALA A 180 1.05 17.31 -4.01
CA ALA A 180 0.68 16.08 -3.31
C ALA A 180 1.83 15.06 -3.25
N ILE A 181 2.57 14.90 -4.36
CA ILE A 181 3.71 13.98 -4.45
C ILE A 181 4.79 14.38 -3.44
N TRP A 182 5.10 15.68 -3.36
CA TRP A 182 6.10 16.21 -2.44
C TRP A 182 5.68 16.12 -0.97
N LEU A 183 4.40 16.36 -0.66
CA LEU A 183 3.88 16.14 0.70
C LEU A 183 4.03 14.68 1.14
N VAL A 184 3.77 13.73 0.24
CA VAL A 184 3.97 12.32 0.58
C VAL A 184 5.46 12.00 0.70
N LEU A 185 6.29 12.35 -0.29
CA LEU A 185 7.71 11.99 -0.33
C LEU A 185 8.54 12.63 0.79
N VAL A 186 8.34 13.93 1.06
CA VAL A 186 9.15 14.70 2.01
C VAL A 186 8.45 14.84 3.36
N GLY A 187 7.13 14.94 3.36
CA GLY A 187 6.36 15.13 4.58
C GLY A 187 6.06 13.84 5.33
N ILE A 188 5.41 12.87 4.67
CA ILE A 188 4.81 11.70 5.34
C ILE A 188 5.71 10.46 5.30
N LEU A 189 6.35 10.19 4.16
CA LEU A 189 7.18 9.00 3.96
C LEU A 189 8.33 8.90 5.00
N PRO A 190 9.04 9.98 5.38
CA PRO A 190 10.07 9.90 6.42
C PRO A 190 9.51 9.51 7.80
N ILE A 191 8.29 9.95 8.13
CA ILE A 191 7.61 9.55 9.38
C ILE A 191 7.29 8.06 9.34
N ALA A 192 6.65 7.60 8.26
CA ALA A 192 6.32 6.19 8.08
C ALA A 192 7.58 5.30 8.15
N TRP A 193 8.70 5.80 7.61
CA TRP A 193 9.99 5.12 7.62
C TRP A 193 10.63 5.06 9.01
N THR A 194 10.71 6.19 9.71
CA THR A 194 11.30 6.26 11.06
C THR A 194 10.51 5.44 12.07
N MET A 195 9.18 5.42 11.95
CA MET A 195 8.28 4.59 12.76
C MET A 195 8.26 3.12 12.36
N ARG A 196 8.90 2.74 11.23
CA ARG A 196 8.84 1.38 10.66
C ARG A 196 7.41 0.89 10.44
N ALA A 197 6.51 1.81 10.10
CA ALA A 197 5.08 1.56 10.02
C ALA A 197 4.69 1.02 8.64
N ARG A 198 4.38 -0.28 8.58
CA ARG A 198 4.12 -1.00 7.32
C ARG A 198 2.89 -0.48 6.56
N GLY A 199 1.79 -0.24 7.26
CA GLY A 199 0.53 0.25 6.67
C GLY A 199 0.67 1.64 6.05
N PRO A 200 1.14 2.65 6.78
CA PRO A 200 1.41 3.97 6.23
C PRO A 200 2.39 3.95 5.06
N LEU A 201 3.47 3.15 5.12
CA LEU A 201 4.41 3.03 4.01
C LEU A 201 3.74 2.44 2.75
N PHE A 202 2.91 1.40 2.91
CA PHE A 202 2.14 0.82 1.80
C PHE A 202 1.24 1.86 1.15
N LEU A 203 0.45 2.59 1.94
CA LEU A 203 -0.44 3.63 1.44
C LEU A 203 0.33 4.79 0.79
N ALA A 204 1.48 5.18 1.34
CA ALA A 204 2.34 6.20 0.74
C ALA A 204 2.86 5.76 -0.64
N CYS A 205 3.32 4.52 -0.79
CA CYS A 205 3.72 3.98 -2.10
C CYS A 205 2.58 3.98 -3.11
N CYS A 206 1.39 3.52 -2.71
CA CYS A 206 0.19 3.55 -3.57
C CYS A 206 -0.19 4.99 -3.97
N LEU A 207 -0.15 5.92 -3.01
CA LEU A 207 -0.50 7.32 -3.24
C LEU A 207 0.53 8.02 -4.14
N ILE A 208 1.82 7.70 -4.03
CA ILE A 208 2.85 8.22 -4.96
C ILE A 208 2.57 7.77 -6.39
N ILE A 209 2.32 6.47 -6.60
CA ILE A 209 1.99 5.97 -7.95
C ILE A 209 0.73 6.65 -8.46
N PHE A 210 -0.33 6.68 -7.66
CA PHE A 210 -1.60 7.31 -8.02
C PHE A 210 -1.42 8.79 -8.38
N SER A 211 -0.84 9.58 -7.47
CA SER A 211 -0.68 11.02 -7.66
C SER A 211 0.22 11.37 -8.85
N TYR A 212 1.30 10.61 -9.06
CA TYR A 212 2.15 10.80 -10.23
C TYR A 212 1.41 10.49 -11.53
N SER A 213 0.66 9.38 -11.54
CA SER A 213 -0.07 8.91 -12.72
C SER A 213 -1.17 9.88 -13.14
N THR A 214 -1.98 10.36 -12.21
CA THR A 214 -3.06 11.30 -12.55
C THR A 214 -2.52 12.71 -12.87
N THR A 215 -1.40 13.10 -12.27
CA THR A 215 -0.71 14.35 -12.65
C THR A 215 -0.18 14.26 -14.07
N TYR A 216 0.43 13.12 -14.44
CA TYR A 216 0.87 12.89 -15.82
C TYR A 216 -0.31 12.92 -16.79
N PHE A 217 -1.42 12.27 -16.46
CA PHE A 217 -2.63 12.24 -17.30
C PHE A 217 -3.10 13.66 -17.67
N LEU A 218 -3.13 14.60 -16.73
CA LEU A 218 -3.51 15.99 -17.00
C LEU A 218 -2.45 16.77 -17.80
N ILE A 219 -1.17 16.43 -17.65
CA ILE A 219 -0.06 17.09 -18.37
C ILE A 219 0.13 16.52 -19.78
N ALA A 220 -0.37 15.32 -20.06
CA ALA A 220 0.01 14.53 -21.24
C ALA A 220 -0.38 15.14 -22.60
N GLU A 221 -1.08 16.28 -22.68
CA GLU A 221 -1.34 17.03 -23.94
C GLU A 221 -1.84 16.12 -25.08
N ASP A 222 -2.97 15.43 -24.87
CA ASP A 222 -3.56 14.44 -25.79
C ASP A 222 -2.74 13.14 -26.01
N ASN A 223 -1.68 12.93 -25.23
CA ASN A 223 -0.88 11.70 -25.23
C ASN A 223 -1.19 10.81 -24.03
N GLU A 224 -2.40 10.85 -23.49
CA GLU A 224 -2.83 10.09 -22.31
C GLU A 224 -2.57 8.57 -22.41
N GLN A 225 -2.50 8.03 -23.63
CA GLN A 225 -2.22 6.62 -23.86
C GLN A 225 -0.83 6.20 -23.35
N THR A 226 0.17 7.08 -23.38
CA THR A 226 1.53 6.80 -22.88
C THR A 226 1.59 6.67 -21.34
N LEU A 227 0.50 7.01 -20.63
CA LEU A 227 0.38 6.87 -19.18
C LEU A 227 0.72 5.47 -18.72
N VAL A 228 0.30 4.44 -19.45
CA VAL A 228 0.55 3.03 -19.09
C VAL A 228 2.06 2.76 -18.99
N GLY A 229 2.88 3.39 -19.85
CA GLY A 229 4.34 3.32 -19.78
C GLY A 229 4.93 4.01 -18.55
N VAL A 230 4.34 5.14 -18.13
CA VAL A 230 4.73 5.87 -16.90
C VAL A 230 4.47 5.01 -15.66
N ILE A 231 3.27 4.41 -15.55
CA ILE A 231 2.91 3.53 -14.43
C ILE A 231 3.82 2.28 -14.42
N MET A 232 4.16 1.76 -15.61
CA MET A 232 5.07 0.62 -15.76
C MET A 232 6.45 0.95 -15.19
N SER A 233 7.03 2.08 -15.56
CA SER A 233 8.33 2.53 -15.03
C SER A 233 8.31 2.84 -13.53
N LEU A 234 7.23 3.41 -12.99
CA LEU A 234 7.06 3.58 -11.54
C LEU A 234 7.02 2.24 -10.81
N SER A 235 6.24 1.28 -11.31
CA SER A 235 6.13 -0.05 -10.71
C SER A 235 7.47 -0.81 -10.76
N ALA A 236 8.18 -0.73 -11.89
CA ALA A 236 9.51 -1.31 -12.05
C ALA A 236 10.53 -0.67 -11.09
N THR A 237 10.48 0.65 -10.91
CA THR A 237 11.31 1.37 -9.93
C THR A 237 11.05 0.86 -8.51
N MET A 238 9.80 0.59 -8.14
CA MET A 238 9.46 0.03 -6.82
C MET A 238 9.98 -1.41 -6.66
N VAL A 239 9.88 -2.25 -7.70
CA VAL A 239 10.42 -3.62 -7.65
C VAL A 239 11.94 -3.60 -7.51
N VAL A 240 12.67 -2.86 -8.35
CA VAL A 240 14.14 -2.77 -8.26
C VAL A 240 14.57 -2.08 -6.96
N GLY A 241 13.87 -1.01 -6.58
CA GLY A 241 14.10 -0.28 -5.33
C GLY A 241 13.88 -1.10 -4.07
N SER A 242 13.07 -2.17 -4.12
CA SER A 242 12.87 -3.07 -2.98
C SER A 242 14.17 -3.72 -2.51
N HIS A 243 15.09 -4.05 -3.42
CA HIS A 243 16.40 -4.60 -3.08
C HIS A 243 17.29 -3.60 -2.34
N ILE A 244 17.18 -2.31 -2.66
CA ILE A 244 17.86 -1.23 -1.94
C ILE A 244 17.21 -1.05 -0.56
N ALA A 245 15.88 -1.05 -0.52
CA ALA A 245 15.11 -0.86 0.71
C ALA A 245 15.39 -1.96 1.76
N GLY A 246 15.63 -3.20 1.32
CA GLY A 246 16.01 -4.32 2.19
C GLY A 246 17.34 -4.14 2.93
N GLN A 247 18.24 -3.29 2.43
CA GLN A 247 19.54 -2.99 3.06
C GLN A 247 19.51 -1.78 3.99
N SER A 248 18.33 -1.17 4.17
CA SER A 248 18.17 0.04 4.97
C SER A 248 17.97 -0.24 6.47
N LEU A 249 17.83 0.82 7.27
CA LEU A 249 17.43 0.75 8.67
C LEU A 249 16.02 0.18 8.89
N PHE A 250 15.25 -0.04 7.83
CA PHE A 250 13.93 -0.67 7.85
C PHE A 250 13.84 -1.81 6.80
N PRO A 251 14.49 -2.96 7.01
CA PRO A 251 14.55 -4.04 6.00
C PRO A 251 13.20 -4.57 5.55
N GLN A 252 12.19 -4.53 6.43
CA GLN A 252 10.83 -5.01 6.13
C GLN A 252 10.10 -4.14 5.09
N SER A 253 10.64 -2.95 4.78
CA SER A 253 10.18 -2.11 3.67
C SER A 253 10.34 -2.81 2.32
N GLU A 254 11.32 -3.70 2.15
CA GLU A 254 11.51 -4.52 0.94
C GLU A 254 10.20 -5.16 0.49
N ASN A 255 9.50 -5.84 1.42
CA ASN A 255 8.25 -6.53 1.11
C ASN A 255 7.14 -5.57 0.65
N ILE A 256 7.13 -4.34 1.14
CA ILE A 256 6.10 -3.35 0.81
C ILE A 256 6.33 -2.77 -0.58
N PHE A 257 7.56 -2.34 -0.86
CA PHE A 257 7.96 -1.87 -2.20
C PHE A 257 7.74 -2.96 -3.24
N ARG A 258 8.14 -4.21 -2.90
CA ARG A 258 7.94 -5.36 -3.78
C ARG A 258 6.45 -5.69 -3.98
N LEU A 259 5.64 -5.67 -2.92
CA LEU A 259 4.20 -5.94 -3.03
C LEU A 259 3.51 -4.94 -3.95
N VAL A 260 3.71 -3.64 -3.72
CA VAL A 260 3.09 -2.58 -4.52
C VAL A 260 3.61 -2.63 -5.95
N GLY A 261 4.93 -2.71 -6.13
CA GLY A 261 5.57 -2.78 -7.45
C GLY A 261 5.11 -3.97 -8.27
N VAL A 262 5.18 -5.19 -7.73
CA VAL A 262 4.80 -6.42 -8.45
C VAL A 262 3.30 -6.46 -8.74
N ALA A 263 2.44 -6.00 -7.81
CA ALA A 263 1.00 -5.98 -8.03
C ALA A 263 0.61 -5.09 -9.23
N VAL A 264 1.15 -3.86 -9.27
CA VAL A 264 0.91 -2.92 -10.38
C VAL A 264 1.56 -3.45 -11.67
N PHE A 265 2.81 -3.92 -11.60
CA PHE A 265 3.53 -4.44 -12.75
C PHE A 265 2.84 -5.64 -13.41
N ALA A 266 2.32 -6.59 -12.62
CA ALA A 266 1.62 -7.77 -13.14
C ALA A 266 0.32 -7.40 -13.88
N VAL A 267 -0.42 -6.42 -13.37
CA VAL A 267 -1.62 -5.89 -14.03
C VAL A 267 -1.26 -5.19 -15.33
N LEU A 268 -0.20 -4.38 -15.34
CA LEU A 268 0.23 -3.67 -16.55
C LEU A 268 0.78 -4.61 -17.62
N LEU A 269 1.55 -5.64 -17.25
CA LEU A 269 1.97 -6.68 -18.19
C LEU A 269 0.76 -7.37 -18.84
N PHE A 270 -0.32 -7.59 -18.08
CA PHE A 270 -1.55 -8.16 -18.62
C PHE A 270 -2.18 -7.23 -19.65
N ILE A 271 -2.37 -5.95 -19.29
CA ILE A 271 -2.97 -4.92 -20.15
C ILE A 271 -2.17 -4.78 -21.45
N TYR A 272 -0.84 -4.63 -21.36
CA TYR A 272 0.02 -4.52 -22.53
C TYR A 272 0.04 -5.76 -23.43
N SER A 273 -0.42 -6.91 -22.94
CA SER A 273 -0.44 -8.10 -23.77
C SER A 273 -1.51 -8.00 -24.87
N PHE A 274 -2.54 -7.17 -24.72
CA PHE A 274 -3.66 -7.05 -25.65
C PHE A 274 -3.33 -6.13 -26.83
N SER A 275 -3.83 -6.47 -28.03
CA SER A 275 -3.60 -5.71 -29.27
C SER A 275 -4.23 -4.32 -29.26
N GLU A 276 -5.26 -4.11 -28.42
CA GLU A 276 -5.91 -2.83 -28.18
C GLU A 276 -4.94 -1.80 -27.57
N PHE A 277 -3.88 -2.27 -26.91
CA PHE A 277 -2.81 -1.47 -26.31
C PHE A 277 -1.52 -1.52 -27.13
N ASP A 278 -1.58 -1.84 -28.42
CA ASP A 278 -0.39 -1.93 -29.29
C ASP A 278 0.18 -0.55 -29.71
N ALA A 279 -0.35 0.54 -29.15
CA ALA A 279 0.00 1.88 -29.59
C ALA A 279 -0.17 3.00 -28.54
N PRO A 280 0.35 2.89 -27.30
CA PRO A 280 0.46 4.06 -26.42
C PRO A 280 1.64 4.93 -26.87
N TYR A 281 1.47 5.66 -27.97
CA TYR A 281 2.51 6.52 -28.56
C TYR A 281 2.20 8.00 -28.43
N PHE A 282 3.26 8.80 -28.51
CA PHE A 282 3.12 10.23 -28.70
C PHE A 282 2.57 10.51 -30.10
N SER A 283 1.36 11.07 -30.18
CA SER A 283 0.68 11.40 -31.44
C SER A 283 1.40 12.50 -32.23
N VAL A 284 2.30 13.23 -31.56
CA VAL A 284 3.10 14.33 -32.09
C VAL A 284 4.58 13.91 -32.19
N PRO A 285 5.35 14.42 -33.17
CA PRO A 285 6.81 14.24 -33.18
C PRO A 285 7.46 14.70 -31.87
N LEU A 286 8.63 14.13 -31.55
CA LEU A 286 9.41 14.47 -30.34
C LEU A 286 9.59 15.98 -30.10
N SER A 287 9.75 16.76 -31.17
CA SER A 287 9.91 18.22 -31.09
C SER A 287 8.64 18.97 -30.64
N GLY A 288 7.47 18.35 -30.71
CA GLY A 288 6.20 18.93 -30.30
C GLY A 288 5.77 18.53 -28.89
N ILE A 289 6.53 17.69 -28.20
CA ILE A 289 6.26 17.33 -26.79
C ILE A 289 6.76 18.46 -25.90
N SER A 290 5.91 18.99 -25.01
CA SER A 290 6.36 20.01 -24.07
C SER A 290 7.42 19.50 -23.08
N ALA A 291 8.25 20.41 -22.57
CA ALA A 291 9.29 20.06 -21.62
C ALA A 291 8.73 19.44 -20.32
N SER A 292 7.54 19.87 -19.89
CA SER A 292 6.82 19.29 -18.75
C SER A 292 6.40 17.85 -19.02
N THR A 293 5.75 17.59 -20.16
CA THR A 293 5.32 16.23 -20.55
C THR A 293 6.52 15.30 -20.67
N TRP A 294 7.59 15.78 -21.31
CA TRP A 294 8.84 15.03 -21.42
C TRP A 294 9.47 14.73 -20.05
N GLY A 295 9.51 15.72 -19.16
CA GLY A 295 10.05 15.58 -17.81
C GLY A 295 9.29 14.54 -16.99
N TYR A 296 7.96 14.58 -17.00
CA TYR A 296 7.14 13.59 -16.29
C TYR A 296 7.17 12.20 -16.93
N TYR A 297 7.25 12.12 -18.26
CA TYR A 297 7.33 10.83 -18.94
C TYR A 297 8.66 10.11 -18.66
N SER A 298 9.77 10.85 -18.67
CA SER A 298 11.12 10.29 -18.58
C SER A 298 11.63 10.06 -17.15
N LEU A 299 11.12 10.82 -16.16
CA LEU A 299 11.62 10.76 -14.78
C LEU A 299 11.51 9.37 -14.14
N PRO A 300 10.41 8.60 -14.24
CA PRO A 300 10.34 7.26 -13.64
C PRO A 300 11.35 6.29 -14.26
N THR A 301 11.57 6.38 -15.58
CA THR A 301 12.58 5.57 -16.28
C THR A 301 14.00 5.96 -15.88
N LEU A 302 14.25 7.26 -15.61
CA LEU A 302 15.51 7.72 -15.05
C LEU A 302 15.72 7.17 -13.63
N LEU A 303 14.69 7.21 -12.78
CA LEU A 303 14.75 6.67 -11.41
C LEU A 303 15.00 5.16 -11.41
N LEU A 304 14.35 4.41 -12.32
CA LEU A 304 14.66 2.99 -12.54
C LEU A 304 16.12 2.79 -12.91
N SER A 305 16.65 3.59 -13.84
CA SER A 305 18.05 3.51 -14.27
C SER A 305 19.02 3.77 -13.12
N VAL A 306 18.73 4.77 -12.28
CA VAL A 306 19.49 5.06 -11.06
C VAL A 306 19.40 3.90 -10.07
N ALA A 307 18.21 3.34 -9.85
CA ALA A 307 18.01 2.19 -8.96
C ALA A 307 18.81 0.97 -9.43
N LEU A 308 18.84 0.68 -10.74
CA LEU A 308 19.66 -0.39 -11.32
C LEU A 308 21.15 -0.16 -11.05
N ILE A 309 21.65 1.06 -11.31
CA ILE A 309 23.05 1.41 -11.03
C ILE A 309 23.37 1.17 -9.55
N LEU A 310 22.51 1.63 -8.63
CA LEU A 310 22.72 1.46 -7.19
C LEU A 310 22.72 -0.01 -6.77
N VAL A 311 21.79 -0.82 -7.28
CA VAL A 311 21.70 -2.25 -6.96
C VAL A 311 22.96 -2.99 -7.44
N PHE A 312 23.43 -2.74 -8.66
CA PHE A 312 24.60 -3.44 -9.21
C PHE A 312 25.95 -2.93 -8.68
N THR A 313 26.06 -1.65 -8.31
CA THR A 313 27.34 -1.06 -7.86
C THR A 313 27.49 -0.99 -6.34
N ARG A 314 26.43 -0.58 -5.62
CA ARG A 314 26.50 -0.30 -4.18
C ARG A 314 25.98 -1.43 -3.32
N TYR A 315 24.98 -2.16 -3.83
CA TYR A 315 24.31 -3.25 -3.11
C TYR A 315 24.35 -4.60 -3.85
N PRO A 316 25.47 -5.02 -4.47
CA PRO A 316 25.51 -6.25 -5.27
C PRO A 316 25.19 -7.51 -4.43
N ASN A 317 25.46 -7.46 -3.12
CA ASN A 317 25.18 -8.55 -2.18
C ASN A 317 23.68 -8.81 -1.96
N THR A 318 22.80 -7.91 -2.41
CA THR A 318 21.34 -8.14 -2.40
C THR A 318 20.93 -9.20 -3.41
N LEU A 319 21.72 -9.40 -4.48
CA LEU A 319 21.43 -10.30 -5.60
C LEU A 319 22.00 -11.70 -5.35
N THR A 320 21.54 -12.34 -4.27
CA THR A 320 22.03 -13.65 -3.85
C THR A 320 21.57 -14.76 -4.79
N ASP A 321 20.35 -14.68 -5.33
CA ASP A 321 19.79 -15.67 -6.24
C ASP A 321 19.87 -15.21 -7.71
N LYS A 322 20.16 -16.15 -8.62
CA LYS A 322 20.03 -15.94 -10.07
C LYS A 322 18.60 -15.53 -10.46
N LEU A 323 17.61 -15.97 -9.70
CA LEU A 323 16.20 -15.60 -9.92
C LEU A 323 15.91 -14.13 -9.66
N ASP A 324 16.64 -13.47 -8.77
CA ASP A 324 16.48 -12.02 -8.52
C ASP A 324 17.05 -11.21 -9.68
N LYS A 325 18.21 -11.62 -10.20
CA LYS A 325 18.81 -11.02 -11.40
C LYS A 325 17.88 -11.17 -12.61
N LEU A 326 17.29 -12.35 -12.80
CA LEU A 326 16.36 -12.59 -13.89
C LEU A 326 15.09 -11.73 -13.77
N GLU A 327 14.53 -11.61 -12.56
CA GLU A 327 13.37 -10.72 -12.33
C GLU A 327 13.71 -9.27 -12.64
N ILE A 328 14.87 -8.76 -12.18
CA ILE A 328 15.31 -7.40 -12.48
C ILE A 328 15.42 -7.20 -13.99
N VAL A 329 16.00 -8.15 -14.72
CA VAL A 329 16.15 -8.06 -16.19
C VAL A 329 14.78 -8.04 -16.87
N LEU A 330 13.84 -8.90 -16.47
CA LEU A 330 12.49 -8.91 -17.05
C LEU A 330 11.72 -7.63 -16.74
N VAL A 331 11.78 -7.16 -15.49
CA VAL A 331 11.05 -5.97 -15.02
C VAL A 331 11.60 -4.70 -15.67
N SER A 332 12.92 -4.53 -15.66
CA SER A 332 13.55 -3.38 -16.31
C SER A 332 13.43 -3.45 -17.83
N GLY A 333 13.61 -4.62 -18.45
CA GLY A 333 13.43 -4.82 -19.88
C GLY A 333 12.01 -4.49 -20.34
N ALA A 334 10.99 -4.94 -19.61
CA ALA A 334 9.60 -4.60 -19.89
C ALA A 334 9.32 -3.09 -19.75
N SER A 335 9.89 -2.44 -18.73
CA SER A 335 9.75 -0.99 -18.53
C SER A 335 10.46 -0.17 -19.62
N TYR A 336 11.69 -0.54 -20.01
CA TYR A 336 12.36 0.14 -21.13
C TYR A 336 11.65 -0.13 -22.46
N LEU A 337 11.14 -1.34 -22.68
CA LEU A 337 10.32 -1.64 -23.86
C LEU A 337 9.08 -0.75 -23.90
N ALA A 338 8.34 -0.61 -22.80
CA ALA A 338 7.20 0.29 -22.69
C ALA A 338 7.60 1.75 -22.94
N PHE A 339 8.76 2.17 -22.44
CA PHE A 339 9.27 3.52 -22.63
C PHE A 339 9.56 3.82 -24.11
N PHE A 340 10.26 2.91 -24.78
CA PHE A 340 10.64 3.08 -26.19
C PHE A 340 9.48 2.86 -27.16
N SER A 341 8.50 2.01 -26.81
CA SER A 341 7.30 1.80 -27.64
C SER A 341 6.45 3.05 -27.81
N ALA A 342 6.59 4.04 -26.94
CA ALA A 342 5.88 5.31 -27.09
C ALA A 342 6.38 6.18 -28.25
N PHE A 343 7.51 5.85 -28.87
CA PHE A 343 8.10 6.63 -29.95
C PHE A 343 8.02 5.90 -31.29
N SER A 344 7.33 6.53 -32.24
CA SER A 344 7.11 5.97 -33.58
C SER A 344 8.40 5.64 -34.34
N VAL A 345 9.48 6.37 -34.05
CA VAL A 345 10.81 6.22 -34.67
C VAL A 345 11.38 4.80 -34.51
N PHE A 346 11.02 4.07 -33.44
CA PHE A 346 11.53 2.71 -33.24
C PHE A 346 10.76 1.64 -34.03
N GLY A 347 9.62 1.98 -34.65
CA GLY A 347 8.88 1.06 -35.51
C GLY A 347 8.38 -0.20 -34.79
N LEU A 348 8.06 -0.10 -33.50
CA LEU A 348 7.63 -1.25 -32.68
C LEU A 348 6.11 -1.55 -32.80
N TYR A 349 5.38 -0.78 -33.61
CA TYR A 349 3.95 -1.00 -33.85
C TYR A 349 3.68 -2.39 -34.43
N GLY A 350 2.59 -3.04 -34.01
CA GLY A 350 2.22 -4.38 -34.46
C GLY A 350 2.86 -5.51 -33.64
N ILE A 351 4.00 -5.26 -32.99
CA ILE A 351 4.78 -6.29 -32.29
C ILE A 351 4.87 -6.10 -30.78
N VAL A 352 4.57 -4.91 -30.25
CA VAL A 352 4.68 -4.60 -28.81
C VAL A 352 3.80 -5.54 -27.98
N TRP A 353 2.52 -5.70 -28.36
CA TRP A 353 1.60 -6.58 -27.63
C TRP A 353 2.06 -8.06 -27.63
N VAL A 354 2.73 -8.50 -28.69
CA VAL A 354 3.31 -9.85 -28.79
C VAL A 354 4.50 -9.99 -27.84
N LEU A 355 5.39 -8.99 -27.81
CA LEU A 355 6.52 -8.98 -26.88
C LEU A 355 6.06 -8.98 -25.42
N PHE A 356 5.03 -8.18 -25.10
CA PHE A 356 4.44 -8.16 -23.76
C PHE A 356 3.70 -9.45 -23.42
N SER A 357 3.07 -10.11 -24.38
CA SER A 357 2.51 -11.46 -24.21
C SER A 357 3.58 -12.48 -23.84
N VAL A 358 4.73 -12.46 -24.51
CA VAL A 358 5.86 -13.33 -24.17
C VAL A 358 6.41 -12.99 -22.79
N LEU A 359 6.62 -11.70 -22.49
CA LEU A 359 7.08 -11.24 -21.18
C LEU A 359 6.12 -11.66 -20.06
N TYR A 360 4.81 -11.56 -20.28
CA TYR A 360 3.79 -12.00 -19.34
C TYR A 360 3.93 -13.49 -19.02
N LEU A 361 4.03 -14.33 -20.05
CA LEU A 361 4.20 -15.77 -19.89
C LEU A 361 5.50 -16.10 -19.15
N VAL A 362 6.63 -15.53 -19.58
CA VAL A 362 7.93 -15.76 -18.93
C VAL A 362 7.91 -15.30 -17.47
N TYR A 363 7.31 -14.15 -17.18
CA TYR A 363 7.21 -13.63 -15.81
C TYR A 363 6.29 -14.50 -14.94
N SER A 364 5.17 -14.98 -15.48
CA SER A 364 4.27 -15.92 -14.76
C SER A 364 4.98 -17.22 -14.39
N ILE A 365 5.75 -17.80 -15.33
CA ILE A 365 6.55 -19.02 -15.12
C ILE A 365 7.66 -18.74 -14.09
N LEU A 366 8.32 -17.59 -14.17
CA LEU A 366 9.35 -17.19 -13.20
C LEU A 366 8.79 -17.16 -11.78
N LEU A 367 7.59 -16.58 -11.58
CA LEU A 367 6.94 -16.52 -10.28
C LEU A 367 6.54 -17.90 -9.74
N ILE A 368 6.01 -18.77 -10.60
CA ILE A 368 5.70 -20.16 -10.26
C ILE A 368 6.97 -20.90 -9.83
N TYR A 369 8.03 -20.83 -10.65
CA TYR A 369 9.31 -21.49 -10.39
C TYR A 369 9.96 -20.96 -9.11
N ARG A 370 9.96 -19.63 -8.91
CA ARG A 370 10.45 -19.01 -7.68
C ARG A 370 9.69 -19.49 -6.46
N GLY A 371 8.36 -19.51 -6.51
CA GLY A 371 7.54 -19.96 -5.40
C GLY A 371 7.72 -21.45 -5.08
N ALA A 372 7.89 -22.30 -6.11
CA ALA A 372 8.20 -23.71 -5.95
C ALA A 372 9.57 -23.96 -5.32
N ARG A 373 10.61 -23.24 -5.78
CA ARG A 373 11.98 -23.39 -5.27
C ARG A 373 12.15 -22.83 -3.87
N LEU A 374 11.61 -21.64 -3.59
CA LEU A 374 11.77 -20.93 -2.32
C LEU A 374 10.66 -21.25 -1.30
N GLN A 375 9.75 -22.17 -1.62
CA GLN A 375 8.59 -22.54 -0.79
C GLN A 375 7.74 -21.32 -0.38
N ARG A 376 7.61 -20.33 -1.29
CA ARG A 376 6.82 -19.11 -1.07
C ARG A 376 5.48 -19.20 -1.80
N TRP A 377 4.43 -19.49 -1.04
CA TRP A 377 3.08 -19.65 -1.60
C TRP A 377 2.58 -18.41 -2.35
N GLN A 378 2.97 -17.19 -1.93
CA GLN A 378 2.53 -15.95 -2.58
C GLN A 378 3.00 -15.88 -4.04
N SER A 379 4.25 -16.25 -4.31
CA SER A 379 4.82 -16.22 -5.67
C SER A 379 4.19 -17.29 -6.56
N THR A 380 4.00 -18.51 -6.05
CA THR A 380 3.31 -19.58 -6.80
C THR A 380 1.88 -19.21 -7.11
N THR A 381 1.16 -18.65 -6.13
CA THR A 381 -0.24 -18.24 -6.28
C THR A 381 -0.37 -17.11 -7.30
N LEU A 382 0.45 -16.06 -7.20
CA LEU A 382 0.42 -14.96 -8.15
C LEU A 382 0.76 -15.43 -9.57
N GLY A 383 1.83 -16.20 -9.75
CA GLY A 383 2.19 -16.72 -11.06
C GLY A 383 1.11 -17.63 -11.66
N GLY A 384 0.48 -18.47 -10.84
CA GLY A 384 -0.65 -19.30 -11.24
C GLY A 384 -1.90 -18.49 -11.62
N LEU A 385 -2.22 -17.45 -10.85
CA LEU A 385 -3.31 -16.51 -11.15
C LEU A 385 -3.05 -15.77 -12.47
N MET A 386 -1.81 -15.31 -12.68
CA MET A 386 -1.42 -14.65 -13.93
C MET A 386 -1.59 -15.58 -15.13
N LEU A 387 -1.01 -16.78 -15.08
CA LEU A 387 -1.12 -17.76 -16.16
C LEU A 387 -2.59 -18.13 -16.44
N SER A 388 -3.40 -18.28 -15.39
CA SER A 388 -4.84 -18.57 -15.51
C SER A 388 -5.60 -17.42 -16.17
N ALA A 389 -5.35 -16.17 -15.74
CA ALA A 389 -5.97 -14.98 -16.31
C ALA A 389 -5.63 -14.81 -17.80
N TYR A 390 -4.36 -15.00 -18.17
CA TYR A 390 -3.93 -14.92 -19.57
C TYR A 390 -4.52 -16.02 -20.43
N THR A 391 -4.54 -17.26 -19.93
CA THR A 391 -5.17 -18.38 -20.64
C THR A 391 -6.66 -18.12 -20.85
N PHE A 392 -7.35 -17.63 -19.82
CA PHE A 392 -8.77 -17.29 -19.89
C PHE A 392 -9.05 -16.14 -20.88
N ALA A 393 -8.21 -15.10 -20.88
CA ALA A 393 -8.35 -13.99 -21.82
C ALA A 393 -8.13 -14.44 -23.27
N ARG A 394 -7.01 -15.11 -23.54
CA ARG A 394 -6.66 -15.59 -24.88
C ARG A 394 -7.65 -16.58 -25.44
N PHE A 395 -8.28 -17.33 -24.57
CA PHE A 395 -9.32 -18.26 -24.94
C PHE A 395 -10.57 -17.60 -25.54
N ILE A 396 -10.96 -16.42 -25.04
CA ILE A 396 -12.08 -15.65 -25.59
C ILE A 396 -11.73 -15.18 -27.00
N ASP A 397 -10.47 -14.78 -27.22
CA ASP A 397 -9.98 -14.20 -28.47
C ASP A 397 -9.63 -15.26 -29.54
N LEU A 398 -9.00 -16.38 -29.18
CA LEU A 398 -8.42 -17.34 -30.13
C LEU A 398 -9.39 -18.38 -30.68
N PHE A 399 -10.53 -18.62 -30.01
CA PHE A 399 -11.46 -19.67 -30.41
C PHE A 399 -12.83 -19.07 -30.71
N GLU A 400 -13.25 -19.02 -31.97
CA GLU A 400 -14.63 -18.62 -32.31
C GLU A 400 -15.67 -19.69 -31.89
N SER A 401 -15.26 -20.96 -31.83
CA SER A 401 -16.16 -22.09 -31.52
C SER A 401 -16.23 -22.41 -30.02
N LEU A 402 -17.47 -22.44 -29.49
CA LEU A 402 -17.81 -22.88 -28.12
C LEU A 402 -17.32 -24.29 -27.77
N LEU A 403 -17.16 -25.19 -28.76
CA LEU A 403 -16.68 -26.55 -28.53
C LEU A 403 -15.17 -26.60 -28.30
N LEU A 404 -14.39 -25.91 -29.14
CA LEU A 404 -12.93 -25.77 -28.97
C LEU A 404 -12.63 -25.08 -27.64
N ARG A 405 -13.48 -24.11 -27.29
CA ARG A 405 -13.53 -23.50 -25.97
C ARG A 405 -13.74 -24.55 -24.86
N GLY A 406 -14.78 -25.37 -24.90
CA GLY A 406 -15.02 -26.40 -23.87
C GLY A 406 -13.85 -27.39 -23.69
N LEU A 407 -13.24 -27.84 -24.79
CA LEU A 407 -12.13 -28.80 -24.75
C LEU A 407 -10.84 -28.21 -24.16
N ALA A 408 -10.51 -26.96 -24.46
CA ALA A 408 -9.30 -26.34 -23.89
C ALA A 408 -9.43 -26.12 -22.38
N PHE A 409 -10.61 -25.82 -21.84
CA PHE A 409 -10.85 -25.76 -20.38
C PHE A 409 -10.57 -27.09 -19.69
N LEU A 410 -11.00 -28.21 -20.28
CA LEU A 410 -10.75 -29.54 -19.71
C LEU A 410 -9.24 -29.85 -19.67
N VAL A 411 -8.50 -29.49 -20.72
CA VAL A 411 -7.05 -29.74 -20.83
C VAL A 411 -6.26 -28.86 -19.85
N VAL A 412 -6.53 -27.55 -19.80
CA VAL A 412 -5.85 -26.63 -18.87
C VAL A 412 -6.21 -26.96 -17.41
N GLY A 413 -7.48 -27.26 -17.14
CA GLY A 413 -7.93 -27.72 -15.82
C GLY A 413 -7.17 -28.97 -15.38
N ALA A 414 -7.05 -29.97 -16.26
CA ALA A 414 -6.28 -31.18 -15.98
C ALA A 414 -4.79 -30.90 -15.71
N MET A 415 -4.16 -29.98 -16.45
CA MET A 415 -2.78 -29.56 -16.20
C MET A 415 -2.60 -28.88 -14.84
N LEU A 416 -3.50 -27.95 -14.47
CA LEU A 416 -3.45 -27.30 -13.16
C LEU A 416 -3.65 -28.30 -12.02
N PHE A 417 -4.57 -29.26 -12.18
CA PHE A 417 -4.72 -30.35 -11.22
C PHE A 417 -3.44 -31.18 -11.09
N ALA A 418 -2.77 -31.52 -12.20
CA ALA A 418 -1.52 -32.26 -12.18
C ALA A 418 -0.40 -31.48 -11.46
N ILE A 419 -0.28 -30.17 -11.73
CA ILE A 419 0.69 -29.29 -11.05
C ILE A 419 0.38 -29.19 -9.55
N GLY A 420 -0.90 -29.07 -9.17
CA GLY A 420 -1.33 -29.04 -7.78
C GLY A 420 -0.96 -30.32 -7.03
N ILE A 421 -1.20 -31.48 -7.65
CA ILE A 421 -0.81 -32.79 -7.11
C ILE A 421 0.72 -32.88 -6.97
N TYR A 422 1.47 -32.45 -7.98
CA TYR A 422 2.93 -32.43 -7.94
C TYR A 422 3.46 -31.54 -6.81
N TYR A 423 2.90 -30.35 -6.64
CA TYR A 423 3.25 -29.42 -5.57
C TYR A 423 2.97 -30.02 -4.17
N SER A 424 1.81 -30.65 -4.01
CA SER A 424 1.46 -31.34 -2.76
C SER A 424 2.44 -32.47 -2.42
N LYS A 425 2.85 -33.26 -3.42
CA LYS A 425 3.85 -34.33 -3.24
C LYS A 425 5.23 -33.79 -2.87
N GLN A 426 5.71 -32.73 -3.55
CA GLN A 426 6.97 -32.06 -3.22
C GLN A 426 6.97 -31.53 -1.78
N LYS A 427 5.86 -30.93 -1.35
CA LYS A 427 5.69 -30.46 0.03
C LYS A 427 5.76 -31.61 1.05
N GLN A 428 5.08 -32.73 0.79
CA GLN A 428 5.12 -33.91 1.65
C GLN A 428 6.53 -34.53 1.74
N ILE A 429 7.26 -34.59 0.62
CA ILE A 429 8.64 -35.09 0.60
C ILE A 429 9.57 -34.16 1.42
N ALA A 430 9.40 -32.85 1.29
CA ALA A 430 10.17 -31.88 2.08
C ALA A 430 9.84 -31.96 3.59
N GLU A 431 8.58 -32.19 3.95
CA GLU A 431 8.15 -32.40 5.35
C GLU A 431 8.72 -33.71 5.94
N GLN A 432 8.77 -34.80 5.15
CA GLN A 432 9.36 -36.08 5.57
C GLN A 432 10.89 -36.01 5.73
N GLN A 433 11.58 -35.31 4.84
CA GLN A 433 13.04 -35.14 4.93
C GLN A 433 13.47 -34.15 6.03
N GLY A 434 12.59 -33.23 6.43
CA GLY A 434 12.83 -32.33 7.56
C GLY A 434 12.62 -32.96 8.93
N GLY A 435 11.78 -33.99 9.04
CA GLY A 435 11.49 -34.69 10.31
C GLY A 435 12.58 -35.67 10.78
N ASP A 436 13.40 -36.19 9.87
CA ASP A 436 14.45 -37.17 10.21
C ASP A 436 15.70 -36.55 10.90
N TYR A 437 15.82 -35.21 10.94
CA TYR A 437 16.91 -34.52 11.65
C TYR A 437 16.60 -34.15 13.11
N GLU A 438 15.35 -34.29 13.57
CA GLU A 438 14.99 -34.08 14.99
C GLU A 438 15.02 -35.39 15.82
N HIS A 439 15.38 -36.52 15.20
CA HIS A 439 15.45 -37.84 15.85
C HIS A 439 16.84 -38.51 15.85
N GLN A 440 17.90 -37.76 15.57
CA GLN A 440 19.29 -38.13 15.90
C GLN A 440 19.88 -37.07 16.83
#